data_AF-A0A4R1HJK6-F1
#
_entry.id   AF-A0A4R1HJK6-F1
#
_cell.length_a   1.000
_cell.length_b   1.000
_cell.length_c   1.000
_cell.angle_alpha   90.00
_cell.angle_beta   90.00
_cell.angle_gamma   90.00
#
_symmetry.space_group_name_H-M   'P 1'
#
loop_
_entity.id
_entity.type
_entity.pdbx_description
1 polymer ?
#
loop_
_entity_poly.entity_id
_entity_poly.type
_entity_poly.pdbx_seq_one_letter_code
_entity_poly.pdbx_strand_id
1 'polypeptide(L)'
;MSRVTGPDGIDEFCRRLDRVMTVNSEMATIDRLSPRNGALRAGLGLSELTVDELRRSSTRLGETVGDAELESALTGGRELDDDQYDVVAQAINERLVEIGLTPMIPRADEI
;
A
#
# COMPACT_ATOMS: atom_id res chain seq x y z
N MET A 1 23.34 21.71 4.23
CA MET A 1 22.81 20.71 3.28
C MET A 1 21.44 20.28 3.78
N SER A 2 20.38 20.76 3.12
CA SER A 2 18.99 20.65 3.60
C SER A 2 18.48 19.22 3.57
N ARG A 3 18.00 18.73 4.72
CA ARG A 3 17.09 17.59 4.80
C ARG A 3 15.68 18.13 4.55
N VAL A 4 15.12 17.84 3.38
CA VAL A 4 13.69 18.02 3.13
C VAL A 4 13.00 16.75 3.62
N THR A 5 12.52 16.78 4.86
CA THR A 5 11.57 15.81 5.41
C THR A 5 10.60 16.64 6.25
N GLY A 6 9.83 17.47 5.55
CA GLY A 6 8.72 18.22 6.12
C GLY A 6 7.40 17.49 5.86
N PRO A 7 6.34 17.77 6.65
CA PRO A 7 4.98 17.23 6.45
C PRO A 7 4.41 17.47 5.04
N ASP A 8 5.01 18.37 4.26
CA ASP A 8 4.65 18.68 2.88
C ASP A 8 4.79 17.49 1.92
N GLY A 9 5.75 16.58 2.14
CA GLY A 9 5.93 15.40 1.28
C GLY A 9 4.80 14.38 1.44
N ILE A 10 4.23 14.28 2.65
CA ILE A 10 3.12 13.38 2.96
C ILE A 10 1.83 13.93 2.33
N ASP A 11 1.61 15.25 2.39
CA ASP A 11 0.45 15.89 1.76
C ASP A 11 0.51 15.84 0.22
N GLU A 12 1.70 15.95 -0.37
CA GLU A 12 1.90 15.80 -1.82
C GLU A 12 1.68 14.35 -2.26
N PHE A 13 2.16 13.40 -1.47
CA PHE A 13 1.97 11.96 -1.70
C PHE A 13 0.50 11.54 -1.56
N CYS A 14 -0.19 11.97 -0.49
CA CYS A 14 -1.62 11.75 -0.32
C CYS A 14 -2.41 12.38 -1.48
N ARG A 15 -2.08 13.61 -1.90
CA ARG A 15 -2.68 14.22 -3.11
C ARG A 15 -2.36 13.45 -4.39
N ARG A 16 -1.17 12.84 -4.49
CA ARG A 16 -0.78 12.02 -5.64
C ARG A 16 -1.56 10.72 -5.68
N LEU A 17 -1.72 10.04 -4.55
CA LEU A 17 -2.57 8.87 -4.41
C LEU A 17 -4.04 9.19 -4.68
N ASP A 18 -4.57 10.28 -4.12
CA ASP A 18 -5.96 10.68 -4.30
C ASP A 18 -6.25 11.05 -5.77
N ARG A 19 -5.27 11.70 -6.43
CA ARG A 19 -5.31 11.99 -7.87
C ARG A 19 -5.22 10.72 -8.71
N VAL A 20 -4.39 9.76 -8.34
CA VAL A 20 -4.29 8.45 -9.01
C VAL A 20 -5.60 7.67 -8.85
N MET A 21 -6.16 7.60 -7.64
CA MET A 21 -7.46 6.95 -7.34
C MET A 21 -8.64 7.59 -8.07
N THR A 22 -8.55 8.88 -8.41
CA THR A 22 -9.57 9.59 -9.20
C THR A 22 -9.49 9.26 -10.71
N VAL A 23 -8.34 8.80 -11.23
CA VAL A 23 -8.17 8.41 -12.65
C VAL A 23 -8.65 6.96 -12.86
N ASN A 24 -9.97 6.79 -12.75
CA ASN A 24 -10.70 5.51 -12.77
C ASN A 24 -10.66 4.72 -14.11
N SER A 25 -9.85 5.12 -15.11
CA SER A 25 -9.71 4.40 -16.39
C SER A 25 -8.36 3.72 -16.58
N GLU A 26 -7.29 4.20 -15.95
CA GLU A 26 -5.94 3.63 -16.10
C GLU A 26 -5.63 2.62 -14.97
N MET A 27 -6.19 2.83 -13.77
CA MET A 27 -6.05 1.89 -12.64
C MET A 27 -6.65 0.51 -12.94
N ALA A 28 -7.79 0.43 -13.62
CA ALA A 28 -8.37 -0.86 -14.04
C ALA A 28 -7.47 -1.64 -15.02
N THR A 29 -6.52 -0.98 -15.68
CA THR A 29 -5.53 -1.62 -16.56
C THR A 29 -4.30 -2.05 -15.76
N ILE A 30 -3.85 -1.24 -14.80
CA ILE A 30 -2.76 -1.58 -13.88
C ILE A 30 -3.15 -2.77 -12.97
N ASP A 31 -4.39 -2.81 -12.48
CA ASP A 31 -4.92 -3.92 -11.68
C ASP A 31 -4.98 -5.24 -12.45
N ARG A 32 -5.16 -5.17 -13.78
CA ARG A 32 -5.09 -6.35 -14.64
C ARG A 32 -3.66 -6.82 -14.91
N LEU A 33 -2.67 -5.95 -14.74
CA LEU A 33 -1.25 -6.25 -14.93
C LEU A 33 -0.57 -6.69 -13.64
N SER A 34 -1.13 -6.34 -12.48
CA SER A 34 -0.66 -6.75 -11.15
C SER A 34 -1.85 -6.98 -10.21
N PRO A 35 -2.35 -8.23 -10.10
CA PRO A 35 -3.41 -8.59 -9.16
C PRO A 35 -3.04 -8.30 -7.70
N ARG A 36 -1.75 -8.46 -7.37
CA ARG A 36 -1.17 -8.13 -6.06
C ARG A 36 -1.34 -6.65 -5.71
N ASN A 37 -0.91 -5.74 -6.59
CA ASN A 37 -1.02 -4.31 -6.34
C ASN A 37 -2.48 -3.85 -6.25
N GLY A 38 -3.38 -4.48 -7.01
CA GLY A 38 -4.82 -4.25 -6.91
C GLY A 38 -5.39 -4.64 -5.55
N ALA A 39 -5.03 -5.82 -5.04
CA ALA A 39 -5.48 -6.30 -3.72
C ALA A 39 -4.97 -5.40 -2.58
N LEU A 40 -3.70 -4.97 -2.62
CA LEU A 40 -3.15 -4.05 -1.62
C LEU A 40 -3.86 -2.70 -1.61
N ARG A 41 -4.12 -2.12 -2.78
CA ARG A 41 -4.84 -0.85 -2.89
C ARG A 41 -6.27 -0.95 -2.38
N ALA A 42 -6.98 -2.02 -2.75
CA ALA A 42 -8.35 -2.25 -2.30
C ALA A 42 -8.42 -2.38 -0.78
N GLY A 43 -7.54 -3.19 -0.18
CA GLY A 43 -7.50 -3.34 1.27
C GLY A 43 -7.06 -2.07 2.00
N LEU A 44 -6.08 -1.33 1.47
CA LEU A 44 -5.63 -0.06 2.05
C LEU A 44 -6.74 0.99 2.06
N GLY A 45 -7.53 1.07 0.98
CA GLY A 45 -8.69 1.96 0.90
C GLY A 45 -9.78 1.63 1.93
N LEU A 46 -9.83 0.39 2.42
CA LEU A 46 -10.80 -0.06 3.42
C LEU A 46 -10.25 -0.02 4.86
N SER A 47 -8.93 -0.09 5.04
CA SER A 47 -8.30 -0.15 6.36
C SER A 47 -8.18 1.21 7.06
N GLU A 48 -8.53 2.29 6.36
CA GLU A 48 -8.38 3.69 6.82
C GLU A 48 -6.94 4.03 7.26
N LEU A 49 -5.94 3.26 6.79
CA LEU A 49 -4.54 3.54 7.12
C LEU A 49 -4.01 4.62 6.20
N THR A 50 -3.25 5.53 6.79
CA THR A 50 -2.27 6.29 6.00
C THR A 50 -1.10 5.38 5.61
N VAL A 51 -0.40 5.73 4.53
CA VAL A 51 0.77 4.96 4.08
C VAL A 51 1.90 4.98 5.12
N ASP A 52 2.00 6.06 5.90
CA ASP A 52 2.93 6.12 7.04
C ASP A 52 2.61 5.10 8.15
N GLU A 53 1.32 4.90 8.45
CA GLU A 53 0.88 3.90 9.43
C GLU A 53 1.05 2.49 8.90
N LEU A 54 0.79 2.28 7.62
CA LEU A 54 1.06 1.02 6.94
C LEU A 54 2.55 0.66 7.03
N ARG A 55 3.44 1.61 6.75
CA ARG A 55 4.89 1.42 6.86
C ARG A 55 5.33 1.08 8.29
N ARG A 56 4.81 1.80 9.29
CA ARG A 56 5.15 1.51 10.70
C ARG A 56 4.71 0.11 11.11
N SER A 57 3.60 -0.35 10.56
CA SER A 57 3.05 -1.67 10.81
C SER A 57 3.86 -2.76 10.11
N SER A 58 4.20 -2.59 8.82
CA SER A 58 5.05 -3.52 8.08
C SER A 58 6.47 -3.63 8.67
N THR A 59 7.09 -2.50 9.04
CA THR A 59 8.41 -2.49 9.71
C THR A 59 8.39 -3.26 11.03
N ARG A 60 7.27 -3.21 11.77
CA ARG A 60 7.10 -3.96 13.03
C ARG A 60 7.00 -5.46 12.81
N LEU A 61 6.48 -5.88 11.66
CA LEU A 61 6.25 -7.29 11.30
C LEU A 61 7.50 -7.99 10.77
N GLY A 62 8.59 -7.27 10.50
CA GLY A 62 9.92 -7.87 10.28
C GLY A 62 10.57 -7.57 8.93
N GLU A 63 9.90 -6.85 8.03
CA GLU A 63 10.44 -6.43 6.73
C GLU A 63 10.52 -4.92 6.64
N THR A 64 11.61 -4.41 6.07
CA THR A 64 11.78 -2.96 5.85
C THR A 64 11.41 -2.65 4.41
N VAL A 65 10.12 -2.51 4.14
CA VAL A 65 9.65 -1.98 2.86
C VAL A 65 9.93 -0.49 2.84
N GLY A 66 10.82 -0.06 1.95
CA GLY A 66 11.14 1.36 1.81
C GLY A 66 9.99 2.19 1.24
N ASP A 67 10.01 3.50 1.51
CA ASP A 67 8.93 4.42 1.11
C ASP A 67 8.70 4.42 -0.40
N ALA A 68 9.80 4.38 -1.18
CA ALA A 68 9.74 4.38 -2.63
C ALA A 68 9.17 3.07 -3.19
N GLU A 69 9.48 1.94 -2.55
CA GLU A 69 8.99 0.62 -2.91
C GLU A 69 7.49 0.49 -2.65
N LEU A 70 7.02 0.93 -1.48
CA LEU A 70 5.61 0.92 -1.12
C LEU A 70 4.80 1.89 -1.99
N GLU A 71 5.32 3.10 -2.22
CA GLU A 71 4.72 4.06 -3.16
C GLU A 71 4.63 3.48 -4.57
N SER A 72 5.71 2.89 -5.07
CA SER A 72 5.76 2.32 -6.41
C SER A 72 4.79 1.14 -6.55
N ALA A 73 4.61 0.30 -5.52
CA ALA A 73 3.60 -0.76 -5.49
C ALA A 73 2.18 -0.21 -5.51
N LEU A 74 1.88 0.79 -4.67
CA LEU A 74 0.56 1.37 -4.57
C LEU A 74 0.19 2.22 -5.79
N THR A 75 1.16 2.80 -6.50
CA THR A 75 0.93 3.56 -7.74
C THR A 75 1.03 2.71 -9.01
N GLY A 76 1.35 1.42 -8.89
CA GLY A 76 1.46 0.50 -10.02
C GLY A 76 2.76 0.61 -10.82
N GLY A 77 3.79 1.24 -10.27
CA GLY A 77 5.12 1.34 -10.89
C GLY A 77 5.97 0.08 -10.79
N ARG A 78 5.84 -0.71 -9.71
CA ARG A 78 6.53 -2.00 -9.53
C ARG A 78 5.70 -2.95 -8.66
N GLU A 79 6.01 -4.24 -8.65
CA GLU A 79 5.49 -5.16 -7.64
C GLU A 79 6.47 -5.30 -6.48
N LEU A 80 5.91 -5.58 -5.29
CA LEU A 80 6.67 -6.07 -4.15
C LEU A 80 7.04 -7.54 -4.39
N ASP A 81 8.18 -7.99 -3.87
CA ASP A 81 8.46 -9.42 -3.80
C ASP A 81 7.51 -10.13 -2.82
N ASP A 82 7.52 -11.47 -2.82
CA ASP A 82 6.56 -12.28 -2.05
C ASP A 82 6.59 -11.96 -0.55
N ASP A 83 7.78 -11.83 0.02
CA ASP A 83 7.95 -11.56 1.46
C ASP A 83 7.48 -10.13 1.82
N GLN A 84 7.84 -9.14 1.00
CA GLN A 84 7.38 -7.76 1.16
C GLN A 84 5.87 -7.64 1.00
N TYR A 85 5.31 -8.36 0.02
CA TYR A 85 3.89 -8.40 -0.23
C TYR A 85 3.14 -8.96 0.98
N ASP A 86 3.56 -10.13 1.48
CA ASP A 86 2.91 -10.80 2.60
C ASP A 86 2.91 -9.95 3.86
N VAL A 87 4.01 -9.25 4.13
CA VAL A 87 4.10 -8.36 5.29
C VAL A 87 3.19 -7.14 5.16
N VAL A 88 3.09 -6.54 3.97
CA VAL A 88 2.17 -5.42 3.73
C VAL A 88 0.71 -5.89 3.76
N ALA A 89 0.41 -7.04 3.16
CA ALA A 89 -0.91 -7.66 3.19
C ALA A 89 -1.33 -7.98 4.64
N GLN A 90 -0.42 -8.54 5.44
CA GLN A 90 -0.66 -8.80 6.86
C GLN A 90 -0.92 -7.51 7.63
N ALA A 91 -0.12 -6.45 7.44
CA ALA A 91 -0.32 -5.17 8.12
C ALA A 91 -1.71 -4.57 7.84
N ILE A 92 -2.18 -4.65 6.59
CA ILE A 92 -3.51 -4.17 6.22
C ILE A 92 -4.60 -5.07 6.82
N ASN A 93 -4.45 -6.40 6.72
CA ASN A 93 -5.41 -7.35 7.26
C ASN A 93 -5.56 -7.24 8.78
N GLU A 94 -4.45 -7.06 9.52
CA GLU A 94 -4.47 -6.81 10.96
C GLU A 94 -5.31 -5.56 11.27
N ARG A 95 -5.11 -4.49 10.51
CA ARG A 95 -5.91 -3.28 10.68
C ARG A 95 -7.38 -3.49 10.35
N LEU A 96 -7.70 -4.19 9.27
CA LEU A 96 -9.09 -4.51 8.91
C LEU A 96 -9.78 -5.24 10.06
N VAL A 97 -9.10 -6.21 10.68
CA VAL A 97 -9.60 -6.93 11.86
C VAL A 97 -9.80 -5.99 13.05
N GLU A 98 -8.85 -5.08 13.33
CA GLU A 98 -8.97 -4.10 14.42
C GLU A 98 -10.20 -3.19 14.29
N ILE A 99 -10.58 -2.83 13.06
CA ILE A 99 -11.78 -2.00 12.78
C ILE A 99 -13.05 -2.82 12.56
N GLY A 100 -13.00 -4.14 12.79
CA GLY A 100 -14.16 -5.04 12.73
C GLY A 100 -14.52 -5.54 11.32
N LEU A 101 -13.60 -5.39 10.35
CA LEU A 101 -13.73 -5.94 9.00
C LEU A 101 -13.05 -7.30 8.88
N THR A 102 -13.44 -8.06 7.86
CA THR A 102 -12.84 -9.36 7.56
C THR A 102 -11.52 -9.16 6.81
N PRO A 103 -10.43 -9.88 7.16
CA PRO A 103 -9.20 -9.85 6.37
C PRO A 103 -9.50 -10.37 4.96
N MET A 104 -9.03 -9.65 3.94
CA MET A 104 -9.46 -9.87 2.56
C MET A 104 -8.31 -9.83 1.55
N ILE A 105 -7.11 -9.47 1.99
CA ILE A 105 -5.92 -9.55 1.13
C ILE A 105 -5.30 -10.94 1.29
N PRO A 106 -5.31 -11.79 0.24
CA PRO A 106 -4.64 -13.08 0.27
C PRO A 106 -3.11 -12.92 0.30
N ARG A 107 -2.38 -13.98 0.63
CA ARG A 107 -0.91 -14.00 0.55
C ARG A 107 -0.41 -14.05 -0.89
N ALA A 108 0.87 -13.80 -1.07
CA ALA A 108 1.55 -13.76 -2.36
C ALA A 108 1.40 -15.08 -3.16
N ASP A 109 1.39 -16.23 -2.48
CA ASP A 109 1.25 -17.57 -3.06
C ASP A 109 -0.21 -17.98 -3.33
N GLU A 110 -1.17 -17.18 -2.86
CA GLU A 110 -2.61 -17.42 -3.01
C GLU A 110 -3.24 -16.62 -4.17
N ILE A 111 -2.44 -15.82 -4.91
CA ILE A 111 -2.85 -14.90 -5.99
C ILE A 111 -2.43 -15.41 -7.37
#